data_AF-A0A4Y2CKQ0-F1
#
_entry.id   AF-A0A4Y2CKQ0-F1
#
_cell.length_a   1.000
_cell.length_b   1.000
_cell.length_c   1.000
_cell.angle_alpha   90.00
_cell.angle_beta   90.00
_cell.angle_gamma   90.00
#
_symmetry.space_group_name_H-M   'P 1'
#
loop_
_entity.id
_entity.type
_entity.pdbx_description
1 polymer ?
#
loop_
_entity_poly.entity_id
_entity_poly.type
_entity_poly.pdbx_seq_one_letter_code
_entity_poly.pdbx_strand_id
1 'polypeptide(L)'
;MKKVLKQTDWRNKLLALQPDDNTLRNTAKRMSRKRVKISALHGPAGIAYSNTDIAESIANSLKEQFTLNDLHGIDTENAVNHSKHSQKNEQKTS
;
A
#
# COMPACT_ATOMS: atom_id res chain seq x y z
N MET A 1 -30.29 -6.76 -17.47
CA MET A 1 -30.56 -8.11 -18.01
C MET A 1 -29.31 -8.89 -18.45
N LYS A 2 -28.29 -8.29 -19.09
CA LYS A 2 -27.10 -9.04 -19.57
C LYS A 2 -26.18 -9.67 -18.50
N LYS A 3 -26.10 -9.10 -17.28
CA LYS A 3 -25.23 -9.62 -16.20
C LYS A 3 -25.79 -10.90 -15.56
N VAL A 4 -27.11 -10.98 -15.39
CA VAL A 4 -27.79 -12.12 -14.75
C VAL A 4 -27.68 -13.39 -15.60
N LEU A 5 -27.88 -13.28 -16.92
CA LEU A 5 -27.68 -14.40 -17.86
C LEU A 5 -26.26 -14.99 -17.78
N LYS A 6 -25.23 -14.13 -17.79
CA LYS A 6 -23.83 -14.58 -17.68
C LYS A 6 -23.52 -15.28 -16.34
N GLN A 7 -24.24 -14.94 -15.28
CA GLN A 7 -24.05 -15.54 -13.95
C GLN A 7 -24.74 -16.90 -13.84
N THR A 8 -25.93 -17.07 -14.43
CA THR A 8 -26.64 -18.35 -14.48
C THR A 8 -25.90 -19.39 -15.31
N ASP A 9 -25.27 -18.99 -16.42
CA ASP A 9 -24.51 -19.90 -17.27
C ASP A 9 -23.28 -20.48 -16.55
N TRP A 10 -22.57 -19.67 -15.78
CA TRP A 10 -21.43 -20.15 -15.00
C TRP A 10 -21.85 -21.07 -13.86
N ARG A 11 -22.99 -20.80 -13.22
CA ARG A 11 -23.50 -21.68 -12.14
C ARG A 11 -23.72 -23.10 -12.64
N ASN A 12 -24.43 -23.26 -13.76
CA ASN A 12 -24.70 -24.58 -14.34
C ASN A 12 -23.42 -25.28 -14.80
N LYS A 13 -22.49 -24.52 -15.38
CA LYS A 13 -21.20 -25.05 -15.83
C LYS A 13 -20.29 -25.51 -14.68
N LEU A 14 -20.39 -24.89 -13.50
CA LEU A 14 -19.68 -25.34 -12.29
C LEU A 14 -20.33 -26.60 -11.70
N LEU A 15 -21.66 -26.69 -11.69
CA LEU A 15 -22.39 -27.87 -11.20
C LEU A 15 -22.15 -29.12 -12.05
N ALA A 16 -21.87 -28.94 -13.34
CA ALA A 16 -21.59 -30.04 -14.26
C ALA A 16 -20.15 -30.56 -14.20
N LEU A 17 -19.25 -29.92 -13.43
CA LEU A 17 -17.85 -30.35 -13.35
C LEU A 17 -17.73 -31.67 -12.61
N GLN A 18 -17.04 -32.63 -13.22
CA GLN A 18 -16.76 -33.92 -12.62
C GLN A 18 -15.31 -33.95 -12.05
N PRO A 19 -15.09 -34.65 -10.93
CA PRO A 19 -13.77 -34.74 -10.30
C PRO A 19 -12.84 -35.79 -10.93
N ASP A 20 -13.39 -36.79 -11.61
CA ASP A 20 -12.73 -37.97 -12.19
C ASP A 20 -12.16 -37.72 -13.61
N ASP A 21 -12.79 -36.85 -14.39
CA ASP A 21 -12.40 -36.55 -15.77
C ASP A 21 -11.43 -35.35 -15.91
N ASN A 22 -10.83 -34.92 -14.79
CA ASN A 22 -9.86 -33.82 -14.70
C ASN A 22 -10.45 -32.42 -15.03
N THR A 23 -11.74 -32.34 -15.36
CA THR A 23 -12.42 -31.11 -15.80
C THR A 23 -12.53 -30.08 -14.68
N LEU A 24 -12.76 -30.55 -13.46
CA LEU A 24 -12.71 -29.73 -12.25
C LEU A 24 -11.36 -29.03 -12.08
N ARG A 25 -10.25 -29.79 -12.18
CA ARG A 25 -8.89 -29.28 -12.02
C ARG A 25 -8.53 -28.25 -13.11
N ASN A 26 -8.90 -28.53 -14.35
CA ASN A 26 -8.64 -27.63 -15.48
C ASN A 26 -9.42 -26.32 -15.35
N THR A 27 -10.68 -26.38 -14.93
CA THR A 27 -11.51 -25.20 -14.71
C THR A 27 -10.99 -24.36 -13.55
N ALA A 28 -10.63 -25.01 -12.44
CA ALA A 28 -10.02 -24.35 -11.29
C ALA A 28 -8.72 -23.61 -11.68
N LYS A 29 -7.84 -24.26 -12.46
CA LYS A 29 -6.61 -23.64 -12.95
C LYS A 29 -6.88 -22.39 -13.81
N ARG A 30 -7.91 -22.45 -14.67
CA ARG A 30 -8.28 -21.30 -15.53
C ARG A 30 -8.90 -20.14 -14.76
N MET A 31 -9.59 -20.43 -13.67
CA MET A 31 -10.17 -19.42 -12.76
C MET A 31 -9.18 -18.90 -11.72
N SER A 32 -8.08 -19.63 -11.49
CA SER A 32 -7.03 -19.17 -10.59
C SER A 32 -6.47 -17.84 -11.07
N ARG A 33 -6.43 -16.85 -10.17
CA ARG A 33 -5.81 -15.57 -10.48
C ARG A 33 -4.34 -15.84 -10.80
N LYS A 34 -3.83 -15.28 -11.90
CA LYS A 34 -2.39 -15.26 -12.14
C LYS A 34 -1.75 -14.61 -10.92
N ARG A 35 -0.79 -15.30 -10.29
CA ARG A 35 0.01 -14.68 -9.23
C ARG A 35 0.68 -13.47 -9.86
N VAL A 36 0.38 -12.28 -9.34
CA VAL A 36 1.14 -11.09 -9.72
C VAL A 36 2.56 -11.35 -9.24
N LYS A 37 3.51 -11.35 -10.17
CA LYS A 37 4.92 -11.51 -9.82
C LYS A 37 5.34 -10.22 -9.12
N ILE A 38 5.46 -10.28 -7.80
CA ILE A 38 6.13 -9.21 -7.05
C ILE A 38 7.62 -9.28 -7.36
N SER A 39 8.22 -8.15 -7.71
CA SER A 39 9.66 -8.05 -7.89
C SER A 39 10.35 -8.29 -6.54
N ALA A 40 11.58 -8.79 -6.58
CA ALA A 40 12.39 -8.92 -5.38
C ALA A 40 12.61 -7.53 -4.77
N LEU A 41 12.55 -7.44 -3.44
CA LEU A 41 12.82 -6.20 -2.74
C LEU A 41 14.32 -5.88 -2.87
N HIS A 42 14.65 -4.65 -3.22
CA HIS A 42 16.03 -4.22 -3.39
C HIS A 42 16.42 -3.32 -2.21
N GLY A 43 17.44 -3.73 -1.48
CA GLY A 43 18.09 -2.96 -0.44
C GLY A 43 19.32 -2.23 -0.94
N PRO A 44 20.05 -1.56 -0.03
CA PRO A 44 21.22 -0.77 -0.38
C PRO A 44 22.32 -1.60 -1.07
N ALA A 45 22.46 -2.87 -0.68
CA ALA A 45 23.51 -3.76 -1.18
C ALA A 45 23.07 -4.70 -2.33
N GLY A 46 21.82 -4.63 -2.79
CA GLY A 46 21.30 -5.57 -3.78
C GLY A 46 19.90 -6.09 -3.44
N ILE A 47 19.59 -7.32 -3.86
CA ILE A 47 18.37 -8.01 -3.42
C ILE A 47 18.42 -8.23 -1.91
N ALA A 48 17.38 -7.82 -1.20
CA ALA A 48 17.25 -8.00 0.24
C ALA A 48 16.90 -9.46 0.56
N TYR A 49 17.78 -10.15 1.27
CA TYR A 49 17.60 -11.56 1.65
C TYR A 49 17.35 -11.74 3.15
N SER A 50 17.96 -10.91 4.00
CA SER A 50 17.75 -10.98 5.45
C SER A 50 16.56 -10.12 5.89
N ASN A 51 15.96 -10.46 7.03
CA ASN A 51 14.86 -9.67 7.59
C ASN A 51 15.26 -8.22 7.86
N THR A 52 16.52 -8.00 8.25
CA THR A 52 17.08 -6.67 8.49
C THR A 52 17.15 -5.87 7.20
N ASP A 53 17.69 -6.45 6.12
CA ASP A 53 17.76 -5.78 4.81
C ASP A 53 16.37 -5.43 4.28
N ILE A 54 15.40 -6.33 4.49
CA ILE A 54 14.02 -6.12 4.09
C ILE A 54 13.41 -4.95 4.86
N ALA A 55 13.64 -4.88 6.18
CA ALA A 55 13.14 -3.79 7.02
C ALA A 55 13.73 -2.44 6.60
N GLU A 56 15.03 -2.38 6.33
CA GLU A 56 15.72 -1.17 5.87
C GLU A 56 15.21 -0.72 4.48
N SER A 57 15.06 -1.64 3.53
CA SER A 57 14.45 -1.35 2.23
C SER A 57 13.06 -0.73 2.36
N ILE A 58 12.21 -1.29 3.22
CA ILE A 58 10.86 -0.79 3.44
C ILE A 58 10.91 0.61 4.06
N ALA A 59 11.74 0.81 5.09
CA ALA A 59 11.89 2.10 5.75
C ALA A 59 12.34 3.20 4.79
N ASN A 60 13.35 2.92 3.95
CA ASN A 60 13.83 3.86 2.94
C ASN A 60 12.76 4.15 1.88
N SER A 61 12.11 3.11 1.35
CA SER A 61 11.04 3.29 0.36
C SER A 61 9.88 4.13 0.92
N LEU A 62 9.51 3.94 2.19
CA LEU A 62 8.46 4.75 2.83
C LEU A 62 8.93 6.20 2.99
N LYS A 63 10.15 6.42 3.47
CA LYS A 63 10.72 7.76 3.61
C LYS A 63 10.70 8.55 2.30
N GLU A 64 11.03 7.90 1.18
CA GLU A 64 11.04 8.54 -0.15
C GLU A 64 9.64 8.79 -0.72
N GLN A 65 8.65 7.97 -0.36
CA GLN A 65 7.27 8.12 -0.80
C GLN A 65 6.52 9.26 -0.10
N PHE A 66 6.97 9.66 1.09
CA PHE A 66 6.45 10.83 1.78
C PHE A 66 7.33 12.03 1.47
N THR A 67 6.92 12.85 0.51
CA THR A 67 7.38 14.24 0.51
C THR A 67 6.80 14.91 1.75
N LEU A 68 7.68 15.40 2.64
CA LEU A 68 7.23 16.35 3.66
C LEU A 68 6.57 17.49 2.87
N ASN A 69 5.27 17.70 3.03
CA ASN A 69 4.68 18.92 2.51
C ASN A 69 5.37 20.04 3.29
N ASP A 70 6.27 20.76 2.63
CA ASP A 70 6.86 21.98 3.15
C ASP A 70 5.75 23.03 3.13
N LEU A 71 4.77 22.87 4.02
CA LEU A 71 3.65 23.79 4.20
C LEU A 71 4.19 25.02 4.91
N HIS A 72 4.85 25.89 4.14
CA HIS A 72 5.13 27.26 4.56
C HIS A 72 3.82 28.03 4.64
N GLY A 73 3.18 27.98 5.82
CA GLY A 73 2.04 28.81 6.15
C GLY A 73 2.53 30.09 6.81
N ILE A 74 2.67 31.17 6.04
CA ILE A 74 3.12 32.49 6.54
C ILE A 74 2.31 32.93 7.76
N ASP A 75 1.00 32.67 7.77
CA ASP A 75 0.12 33.00 8.89
C ASP A 75 0.43 32.19 10.16
N THR A 76 0.75 30.90 10.00
CA THR A 76 1.09 30.00 11.10
C THR A 76 2.48 30.32 11.65
N GLU A 77 3.44 30.63 10.77
CA GLU A 77 4.78 31.08 11.15
C GLU A 77 4.76 32.42 11.88
N ASN A 78 3.96 33.38 11.39
CA ASN A 78 3.78 34.67 12.06
C ASN A 78 3.13 34.51 13.43
N ALA A 79 2.07 33.69 13.56
CA ALA A 79 1.42 33.45 14.85
C ALA A 79 2.36 32.84 15.90
N VAL A 80 3.20 31.87 15.50
CA VAL A 80 4.20 31.24 16.37
C VAL A 80 5.30 32.23 16.76
N ASN A 81 5.76 33.07 15.83
CA ASN A 81 6.79 34.08 16.12
C ASN A 81 6.26 35.19 17.05
N HIS A 82 5.00 35.61 16.91
CA HIS A 82 4.35 36.55 17.83
C HIS A 82 4.15 35.96 19.23
N SER A 83 3.77 34.68 19.32
CA SER A 83 3.66 33.95 20.60
C SER A 83 5.00 33.89 21.36
N LYS A 84 6.10 33.59 20.66
CA LYS A 84 7.46 33.55 21.25
C LYS A 84 7.96 34.92 21.72
N HIS A 85 7.50 36.01 21.09
CA HIS A 85 7.85 37.37 21.51
C HIS A 85 7.09 37.79 22.78
N SER A 86 5.84 37.35 22.94
CA SER A 86 5.04 37.63 24.13
C SER A 86 5.60 36.94 25.39
N GLN A 87 6.06 35.68 25.27
CA GLN A 87 6.58 34.93 26.42
C GLN A 87 7.97 35.38 26.91
N LYS A 88 8.75 36.08 26.06
CA LYS A 88 10.02 36.68 26.49
C LYS A 88 9.84 37.96 27.33
N ASN A 89 8.68 38.61 27.23
CA ASN A 89 8.40 39.83 27.97
C ASN A 89 7.85 39.58 29.37
N GLU A 90 7.32 38.38 29.65
CA GLU A 90 6.81 38.02 30.99
C GLU A 90 7.90 37.46 31.92
N GLN A 91 9.01 36.95 31.40
CA GLN A 91 10.16 36.50 32.21
C GLN A 91 11.12 37.64 32.60
N LYS A 92 10.86 38.88 32.18
CA LYS A 92 11.67 40.06 32.52
C LYS A 92 11.05 40.95 33.60
N THR A 93 9.87 40.62 34.11
CA THR A 93 9.14 41.42 35.12
C THR A 93 8.79 40.64 36.39
N SER A 94 9.58 39.63 36.77
CA SER A 94 9.57 39.05 38.12
C SER A 94 10.96 39.08 38.73
#